data_AF-X0W6P9-F1
#
_entry.id   AF-X0W6P9-F1
#
_cell.length_a   1.000
_cell.length_b   1.000
_cell.length_c   1.000
_cell.angle_alpha   90.00
_cell.angle_beta   90.00
_cell.angle_gamma   90.00
#
_symmetry.space_group_name_H-M   'P 1'
#
loop_
_entity.id
_entity.type
_entity.pdbx_description
1 polymer ?
#
loop_
_entity_poly.entity_id
_entity_poly.type
_entity_poly.pdbx_seq_one_letter_code
_entity_poly.pdbx_strand_id
1 'polypeptide(L)'
;MPIGLILMRWDPKISTDIISKYPEEVIITDETLMQIYAAHEYTAEPGMISLMVGHLNIASYYTGGDKPLYIILLLNLDDDPDIYEGGLADVSRIIIQNY
;
A
#
# COMPACT_ATOMS: atom_id res chain seq x y z
N MET A 1 -2.67 -5.67 -15.17
CA MET A 1 -3.60 -4.58 -14.81
C MET A 1 -3.90 -4.64 -13.33
N PRO A 2 -4.02 -3.50 -12.62
CA PRO A 2 -4.29 -3.51 -11.19
C PRO A 2 -5.61 -4.20 -10.83
N ILE A 3 -5.54 -5.06 -9.81
CA ILE A 3 -6.65 -5.82 -9.24
C ILE A 3 -7.43 -4.93 -8.26
N GLY A 4 -6.72 -4.09 -7.51
CA GLY A 4 -7.34 -3.19 -6.53
C GLY A 4 -6.38 -2.20 -5.90
N LEU A 5 -6.94 -1.16 -5.29
CA LEU A 5 -6.26 -0.14 -4.52
C LEU A 5 -6.78 -0.20 -3.08
N ILE A 6 -5.86 -0.15 -2.12
CA ILE A 6 -6.17 -0.18 -0.69
C ILE A 6 -5.46 0.98 -0.01
N LEU A 7 -6.19 1.68 0.85
CA LEU A 7 -5.64 2.66 1.78
C LEU A 7 -5.62 2.05 3.17
N MET A 8 -4.43 1.96 3.76
CA MET A 8 -4.21 1.40 5.08
C MET A 8 -3.48 2.41 5.97
N ARG A 9 -3.69 2.30 7.29
CA ARG A 9 -2.82 2.90 8.31
C ARG A 9 -2.41 1.85 9.35
N TRP A 10 -1.38 2.17 10.11
CA TRP A 10 -1.01 1.41 11.30
C TRP A 10 -1.68 2.01 12.54
N ASP A 11 -2.37 1.17 13.33
CA ASP A 11 -2.91 1.51 14.64
C ASP A 11 -2.29 0.59 15.72
N PRO A 12 -1.62 1.10 16.76
CA PRO A 12 -0.99 0.26 17.78
C PRO A 12 -1.92 -0.67 18.55
N LYS A 13 -3.25 -0.43 18.54
CA LYS A 13 -4.25 -1.23 19.24
C LYS A 13 -4.88 -2.29 18.34
N ILE A 14 -5.01 -1.99 17.05
CA ILE A 14 -5.76 -2.82 16.08
C ILE A 14 -4.82 -3.50 15.07
N SER A 15 -3.56 -3.07 14.98
CA SER A 15 -2.57 -3.45 13.96
C SER A 15 -2.84 -2.72 12.63
N THR A 16 -2.88 -3.44 11.52
CA THR A 16 -3.19 -2.88 10.20
C THR A 16 -4.67 -2.56 10.08
N ASP A 17 -5.00 -1.29 9.83
CA ASP A 17 -6.37 -0.79 9.71
C ASP A 17 -6.63 -0.34 8.27
N ILE A 18 -7.54 -1.01 7.57
CA ILE A 18 -7.97 -0.64 6.21
C ILE A 18 -8.96 0.53 6.31
N ILE A 19 -8.56 1.69 5.79
CA ILE A 19 -9.40 2.89 5.74
C ILE A 19 -10.39 2.80 4.58
N SER A 20 -9.92 2.34 3.42
CA SER A 20 -10.73 2.23 2.21
C SER A 20 -10.10 1.23 1.23
N LYS A 21 -10.91 0.67 0.34
CA LYS A 21 -10.46 -0.19 -0.75
C LYS A 21 -11.36 -0.05 -1.97
N TYR A 22 -10.78 -0.23 -3.15
CA TYR A 22 -11.48 -0.26 -4.41
C TYR A 22 -10.92 -1.35 -5.34
N PRO A 23 -11.75 -2.19 -5.96
CA PRO A 23 -13.19 -2.33 -5.67
C PRO A 23 -13.45 -2.83 -4.24
N GLU A 24 -14.68 -2.69 -3.73
CA GLU A 24 -15.03 -3.02 -2.34
C GLU A 24 -14.89 -4.52 -2.05
N GLU A 25 -14.96 -5.36 -3.09
CA GLU A 25 -14.85 -6.81 -3.00
C GLU A 25 -13.40 -7.29 -2.95
N VAL A 26 -12.39 -6.40 -3.06
CA VAL A 26 -10.98 -6.78 -2.93
C VAL A 26 -10.75 -7.45 -1.57
N ILE A 27 -10.14 -8.63 -1.61
CA ILE A 27 -9.77 -9.40 -0.42
C ILE A 27 -8.25 -9.37 -0.30
N ILE A 28 -7.77 -9.02 0.89
CA ILE A 28 -6.36 -9.09 1.27
C ILE A 28 -6.28 -9.68 2.68
N THR A 29 -5.23 -10.46 2.95
CA THR A 29 -5.02 -11.06 4.27
C THR A 29 -4.29 -10.10 5.19
N ASP A 30 -4.56 -10.18 6.49
CA ASP A 30 -3.83 -9.43 7.51
C ASP A 30 -2.32 -9.72 7.46
N GLU A 31 -1.94 -10.96 7.14
CA GLU A 31 -0.54 -11.34 6.94
C GLU A 31 0.12 -10.52 5.81
N THR A 32 -0.57 -10.31 4.69
CA THR A 32 -0.05 -9.51 3.58
C THR A 32 0.10 -8.04 4.00
N LEU A 33 -0.89 -7.50 4.71
CA LEU A 33 -0.83 -6.12 5.22
C LEU A 33 0.35 -5.94 6.19
N MET A 34 0.59 -6.91 7.07
CA MET A 34 1.72 -6.91 7.98
C MET A 34 3.07 -7.00 7.27
N GLN A 35 3.17 -7.78 6.20
CA GLN A 35 4.39 -7.85 5.38
C GLN A 35 4.68 -6.51 4.70
N ILE A 36 3.64 -5.83 4.18
CA ILE A 36 3.77 -4.49 3.60
C ILE A 36 4.24 -3.48 4.65
N TYR A 37 3.62 -3.48 5.83
CA TYR A 37 4.01 -2.63 6.95
C TYR A 37 5.49 -2.84 7.32
N ALA A 38 5.89 -4.10 7.56
CA ALA A 38 7.25 -4.43 7.97
C ALA A 38 8.30 -4.02 6.93
N ALA A 39 7.97 -4.11 5.64
CA ALA A 39 8.87 -3.74 4.56
C ALA A 39 9.13 -2.22 4.49
N HIS A 40 8.13 -1.40 4.79
CA HIS A 40 8.29 0.07 4.89
C HIS A 40 8.97 0.50 6.18
N GLU A 41 8.66 -0.14 7.31
CA GLU A 41 9.33 0.17 8.59
C GLU A 41 10.83 -0.11 8.57
N TYR A 42 11.29 -1.00 7.67
CA TYR A 42 12.72 -1.26 7.49
C TYR A 42 13.48 -0.02 6.99
N THR A 43 12.88 0.75 6.08
CA THR A 43 13.48 1.99 5.57
C THR A 43 13.12 3.19 6.43
N ALA A 44 11.93 3.18 7.04
CA ALA A 44 11.35 4.27 7.83
C ALA A 44 11.31 5.62 7.08
N GLU A 45 11.40 5.60 5.75
CA GLU A 45 11.37 6.77 4.87
C GLU A 45 10.17 6.72 3.94
N PRO A 46 9.53 7.86 3.63
CA PRO A 46 8.50 7.92 2.61
C PRO A 46 9.01 7.43 1.26
N GLY A 47 8.24 6.62 0.57
CA GLY A 47 8.65 6.06 -0.72
C GLY A 47 7.83 4.86 -1.14
N MET A 48 8.12 4.37 -2.34
CA MET A 48 7.52 3.14 -2.85
C MET A 48 8.41 1.94 -2.53
N ILE A 49 7.77 0.81 -2.24
CA ILE A 49 8.38 -0.51 -2.30
C ILE A 49 7.56 -1.40 -3.25
N SER A 50 8.26 -2.41 -3.76
CA SER A 50 7.68 -3.50 -4.53
C SER A 50 7.90 -4.81 -3.78
N LEU A 51 6.86 -5.64 -3.70
CA LEU A 51 6.94 -6.95 -3.06
C LEU A 51 6.08 -7.99 -3.78
N MET A 52 6.53 -9.23 -3.76
CA MET A 52 5.78 -10.38 -4.25
C MET A 52 5.30 -11.21 -3.06
N VAL A 53 3.98 -11.39 -2.93
CA VAL A 53 3.35 -12.15 -1.84
C VAL A 53 2.45 -13.22 -2.45
N GLY A 54 2.89 -14.48 -2.35
CA GLY A 54 2.21 -15.60 -2.99
C GLY A 54 2.16 -15.43 -4.51
N HIS A 55 0.97 -15.17 -5.04
CA HIS A 55 0.72 -14.97 -6.48
C HIS A 55 0.35 -13.52 -6.83
N LEU A 56 0.57 -12.58 -5.91
CA LEU A 56 0.32 -11.16 -6.10
C LEU A 56 1.62 -10.39 -6.13
N ASN A 57 1.75 -9.50 -7.11
CA ASN A 57 2.71 -8.40 -7.01
C ASN A 57 2.01 -7.22 -6.35
N ILE A 58 2.77 -6.48 -5.54
CA ILE A 58 2.27 -5.34 -4.79
C ILE A 58 3.21 -4.17 -5.02
N ALA A 59 2.64 -3.03 -5.38
CA ALA A 59 3.30 -1.74 -5.31
C ALA A 59 2.70 -0.99 -4.12
N SER A 60 3.52 -0.57 -3.16
CA SER A 60 3.05 0.10 -1.95
C SER A 60 3.81 1.39 -1.71
N TYR A 61 3.09 2.50 -1.60
CA TYR A 61 3.68 3.80 -1.27
C TYR A 61 3.37 4.17 0.17
N TYR A 62 4.43 4.42 0.94
CA TYR A 62 4.35 4.94 2.30
C TYR A 62 4.56 6.44 2.32
N THR A 63 3.68 7.15 3.01
CA THR A 63 3.65 8.62 3.02
C THR A 63 4.48 9.24 4.15
N GLY A 64 4.75 8.49 5.22
CA GLY A 64 5.40 8.99 6.43
C GLY A 64 4.65 10.14 7.12
N GLY A 65 5.37 10.91 7.93
CA GLY A 65 4.82 12.05 8.68
C GLY A 65 3.98 11.65 9.90
N ASP A 66 3.19 12.61 10.41
CA ASP A 66 2.43 12.44 11.67
C ASP A 66 1.23 11.50 11.54
N LYS A 67 0.67 11.38 10.34
CA LYS A 67 -0.47 10.50 10.01
C LYS A 67 -0.12 9.63 8.81
N PRO A 68 0.77 8.63 8.99
CA PRO A 68 1.25 7.83 7.89
C PRO A 68 0.15 6.96 7.30
N LEU A 69 0.08 7.01 5.98
CA LEU A 69 -0.77 6.20 5.12
C LEU A 69 0.08 5.28 4.24
N TYR A 70 -0.45 4.10 3.99
CA TYR A 70 0.05 3.10 3.07
C TYR A 70 -0.95 2.99 1.92
N ILE A 71 -0.49 3.32 0.71
CA ILE A 71 -1.30 3.27 -0.51
C ILE A 71 -0.83 2.05 -1.30
N ILE A 72 -1.67 1.04 -1.33
CA ILE A 72 -1.31 -0.32 -1.75
C ILE A 72 -2.05 -0.65 -3.03
N LEU A 73 -1.32 -0.96 -4.09
CA LEU A 73 -1.85 -1.44 -5.35
C LEU A 73 -1.60 -2.94 -5.46
N LEU A 74 -2.68 -3.72 -5.62
CA LEU A 74 -2.62 -5.15 -5.86
C LEU A 74 -2.56 -5.42 -7.35
N LEU A 75 -1.60 -6.24 -7.77
CA LEU A 75 -1.29 -6.51 -9.16
C LEU A 75 -1.25 -8.03 -9.41
N ASN A 76 -1.37 -8.42 -10.68
CA ASN A 76 -1.14 -9.81 -11.05
C ASN A 76 0.36 -10.12 -11.05
N LEU A 77 0.71 -11.41 -11.00
CA LEU A 77 2.10 -11.86 -11.00
C LEU A 77 2.91 -11.40 -12.23
N ASP A 78 2.23 -11.20 -13.36
CA ASP A 78 2.86 -10.80 -14.62
C ASP A 78 3.02 -9.27 -14.74
N ASP A 79 2.46 -8.49 -13.80
CA ASP A 79 2.55 -7.03 -13.80
C ASP A 79 3.82 -6.58 -13.07
N ASP A 80 4.56 -5.66 -13.66
CA ASP A 80 5.71 -5.00 -13.03
C ASP A 80 5.21 -3.91 -12.06
N PRO A 81 5.46 -4.01 -10.73
CA PRO A 81 5.05 -3.01 -9.76
C PRO A 81 5.80 -1.67 -9.88
N ASP A 82 7.05 -1.68 -10.37
CA ASP A 82 7.92 -0.50 -10.36
C ASP A 82 7.42 0.60 -11.32
N ILE A 83 6.67 0.22 -12.35
CA ILE A 83 6.07 1.18 -13.30
C ILE A 83 5.04 2.12 -12.65
N TYR A 84 4.54 1.78 -11.46
CA TYR A 84 3.51 2.55 -10.76
C TYR A 84 4.09 3.59 -9.80
N GLU A 85 5.40 3.67 -9.61
CA GLU A 85 6.05 4.55 -8.63
C GLU A 85 5.63 6.01 -8.77
N GLY A 86 5.79 6.59 -9.97
CA GLY A 86 5.42 7.98 -10.20
C GLY A 86 3.94 8.25 -9.97
N GLY A 87 3.07 7.34 -10.43
CA GLY A 87 1.62 7.46 -10.27
C GLY A 87 1.18 7.37 -8.81
N LEU A 88 1.74 6.43 -8.04
CA LEU A 88 1.46 6.30 -6.61
C LEU A 88 1.98 7.51 -5.82
N ALA A 89 3.16 8.04 -6.17
CA ALA A 89 3.68 9.26 -5.56
C ALA A 89 2.73 10.45 -5.78
N ASP A 90 2.21 10.62 -6.99
CA ASP A 90 1.28 11.71 -7.31
C ASP A 90 -0.09 11.55 -6.62
N VAL A 91 -0.66 10.34 -6.67
CA VAL A 91 -1.92 10.02 -5.98
C VAL A 91 -1.78 10.22 -4.46
N SER A 92 -0.63 9.86 -3.88
CA SER A 92 -0.39 10.04 -2.45
C SER A 92 -0.52 11.49 -2.00
N ARG A 93 0.00 12.43 -2.80
CA ARG A 93 -0.09 13.87 -2.52
C ARG A 93 -1.53 14.34 -2.52
N ILE A 94 -2.34 13.87 -3.48
CA ILE A 94 -3.77 14.20 -3.57
C ILE A 94 -4.53 13.66 -2.36
N ILE A 95 -4.27 12.41 -1.97
CA ILE A 95 -4.93 11.79 -0.80
C ILE A 95 -4.59 12.58 0.47
N ILE A 96 -3.31 12.85 0.74
CA ILE A 96 -2.87 13.57 1.95
C ILE A 96 -3.49 14.97 2.03
N GLN A 97 -3.67 15.66 0.90
CA GLN A 97 -4.28 17.00 0.88
C GLN A 97 -5.78 17.00 1.24
N ASN A 98 -6.44 15.85 1.17
CA ASN A 98 -7.90 15.71 1.37
C ASN A 98 -8.26 14.74 2.51
N TYR A 99 -7.29 14.31 3.31
CA TYR A 99 -7.43 13.35 4.42
C TYR A 99 -7.39 14.05 5.78
#